data_AF-A0A6C0HXP7-F1
#
_entry.id   AF-A0A6C0HXP7-F1
#
_cell.length_a   1.000
_cell.length_b   1.000
_cell.length_c   1.000
_cell.angle_alpha   90.00
_cell.angle_beta   90.00
_cell.angle_gamma   90.00
#
_symmetry.space_group_name_H-M   'P 1'
#
loop_
_entity.id
_entity.type
_entity.pdbx_description
1 polymer ?
#
loop_
_entity_poly.entity_id
_entity_poly.type
_entity_poly.pdbx_seq_one_letter_code
_entity_poly.pdbx_strand_id
1 'polypeptide(L)'
;MKNELVIRSIKVIDIGFITAIYLTFGIVLAKLCDKALGEFDEEKENQKPLWQLLIELFLYLWFIGIVVYVVRNVVQMIPFPFHGVYGYDHFRVKELINAVIFFVTFLHFQEYYQKKIRHLFTRL
;
A
#
# COMPACT_ATOMS: atom_id res chain seq x y z
N MET A 1 -18.94 -31.55 -1.22
CA MET A 1 -17.87 -31.86 -0.23
C MET A 1 -16.45 -31.81 -0.79
N LYS A 2 -15.94 -32.79 -1.57
CA LYS A 2 -14.51 -32.76 -2.01
C LYS A 2 -14.14 -31.49 -2.80
N ASN A 3 -14.98 -31.08 -3.75
CA ASN A 3 -14.73 -29.88 -4.57
C ASN A 3 -14.76 -28.58 -3.75
N GLU A 4 -15.55 -28.51 -2.68
CA GLU A 4 -15.63 -27.31 -1.82
C GLU A 4 -14.37 -27.13 -0.99
N LEU A 5 -13.78 -28.22 -0.49
CA LEU A 5 -12.51 -28.19 0.24
C LEU A 5 -11.36 -27.73 -0.66
N VAL A 6 -11.36 -28.18 -1.93
CA VAL A 6 -10.36 -27.77 -2.92
C VAL A 6 -10.49 -26.28 -3.23
N ILE A 7 -11.71 -25.78 -3.52
CA ILE A 7 -11.96 -24.35 -3.79
C ILE A 7 -11.54 -23.48 -2.60
N ARG A 8 -11.83 -23.90 -1.37
CA ARG A 8 -11.39 -23.18 -0.16
C ARG A 8 -9.86 -23.14 -0.04
N SER A 9 -9.19 -24.25 -0.34
CA SER A 9 -7.73 -24.32 -0.30
C SER A 9 -7.09 -23.39 -1.35
N ILE A 10 -7.62 -23.41 -2.57
CA ILE A 10 -7.22 -22.50 -3.65
C ILE A 10 -7.38 -21.05 -3.21
N LYS A 11 -8.51 -20.71 -2.56
CA LYS A 11 -8.75 -19.36 -2.06
C LYS A 11 -7.73 -18.90 -1.02
N VAL A 12 -7.33 -19.78 -0.10
CA VAL A 12 -6.32 -19.44 0.93
C VAL A 12 -4.96 -19.19 0.27
N ILE A 13 -4.59 -20.00 -0.72
CA ILE A 13 -3.35 -19.81 -1.49
C ILE A 13 -3.39 -18.48 -2.25
N ASP A 14 -4.53 -18.14 -2.86
CA ASP A 14 -4.71 -16.89 -3.60
C ASP A 14 -4.57 -15.66 -2.68
N ILE A 15 -5.18 -15.70 -1.49
CA ILE A 15 -5.00 -14.63 -0.48
C ILE A 15 -3.51 -14.44 -0.15
N GLY A 16 -2.77 -15.54 0.03
CA GLY A 16 -1.32 -15.50 0.26
C GLY A 16 -0.56 -14.89 -0.91
N PHE A 17 -0.91 -15.27 -2.14
CA PHE A 17 -0.33 -14.74 -3.38
C PHE A 17 -0.56 -13.24 -3.52
N ILE A 18 -1.81 -12.78 -3.38
CA ILE A 18 -2.19 -11.36 -3.42
C ILE A 18 -1.45 -10.57 -2.33
N THR A 19 -1.36 -11.12 -1.12
CA THR A 19 -0.65 -10.50 0.00
C THR A 19 0.84 -10.32 -0.32
N ALA A 20 1.49 -11.35 -0.87
CA ALA A 20 2.90 -11.27 -1.25
C ALA A 20 3.16 -10.22 -2.34
N ILE A 21 2.28 -10.14 -3.34
CA ILE A 21 2.36 -9.10 -4.37
C ILE A 21 2.24 -7.72 -3.74
N TYR A 22 1.18 -7.46 -2.97
CA TYR A 22 0.95 -6.15 -2.37
C TYR A 22 2.06 -5.75 -1.38
N LEU A 23 2.60 -6.69 -0.62
CA LEU A 23 3.75 -6.46 0.26
C LEU A 23 4.97 -6.02 -0.57
N THR A 24 5.27 -6.75 -1.64
CA THR A 24 6.42 -6.45 -2.52
C THR A 24 6.29 -5.07 -3.14
N PHE A 25 5.13 -4.75 -3.71
CA PHE A 25 4.84 -3.43 -4.26
C PHE A 25 4.93 -2.33 -3.20
N GLY A 26 4.40 -2.58 -2.00
CA GLY A 26 4.43 -1.63 -0.88
C GLY A 26 5.86 -1.24 -0.49
N ILE A 27 6.72 -2.24 -0.28
CA ILE A 27 8.13 -2.01 0.10
C ILE A 27 8.90 -1.31 -1.03
N VAL A 28 8.76 -1.78 -2.27
CA VAL A 28 9.50 -1.23 -3.41
C VAL A 28 9.10 0.22 -3.67
N LEU A 29 7.79 0.50 -3.73
CA LEU A 29 7.31 1.86 -3.98
C LEU A 29 7.61 2.80 -2.83
N ALA A 30 7.52 2.35 -1.56
CA ALA A 30 7.88 3.19 -0.42
C ALA A 30 9.33 3.66 -0.52
N LYS A 31 10.27 2.74 -0.78
CA LYS A 31 11.69 3.08 -0.98
C LYS A 31 11.93 4.01 -2.17
N LEU A 32 11.20 3.81 -3.27
CA LEU A 32 11.30 4.68 -4.44
C LEU A 32 10.79 6.09 -4.13
N CYS A 33 9.67 6.21 -3.42
CA CYS A 33 9.12 7.49 -2.99
C CYS A 33 10.07 8.21 -2.02
N ASP A 34 10.57 7.54 -0.98
CA ASP A 34 11.51 8.16 -0.04
C ASP A 34 12.79 8.62 -0.76
N LYS A 35 13.31 7.84 -1.69
CA LYS A 35 14.47 8.24 -2.51
C LYS A 35 14.18 9.47 -3.37
N ALA A 36 12.97 9.58 -3.93
CA ALA A 36 12.57 10.72 -4.76
C ALA A 36 12.34 12.00 -3.94
N LEU A 37 11.89 11.87 -2.70
CA LEU A 37 11.60 12.97 -1.79
C LEU A 37 12.85 13.47 -1.05
N GLY A 38 13.84 12.58 -0.90
CA GLY A 38 15.10 12.87 -0.22
C GLY A 38 15.02 12.69 1.29
N GLU A 39 16.08 13.11 1.97
CA GLU A 39 16.16 13.02 3.43
C GLU A 39 15.30 14.09 4.10
N PHE A 40 14.68 13.72 5.21
CA PHE A 40 13.91 14.64 6.03
C PHE A 40 14.85 15.57 6.79
N ASP A 41 14.70 16.88 6.60
CA ASP A 41 15.53 17.91 7.21
C ASP A 41 14.74 18.65 8.29
N GLU A 42 15.06 18.34 9.56
CA GLU A 42 14.38 18.92 10.72
C GLU A 42 14.57 20.44 10.85
N GLU A 43 15.72 20.98 10.45
CA GLU A 43 15.99 22.42 10.56
C GLU A 43 15.13 23.20 9.58
N LYS A 44 14.99 22.72 8.34
CA LYS A 44 14.13 23.33 7.33
C LYS A 44 12.65 23.23 7.72
N GLU A 45 12.21 22.09 8.24
CA GLU A 45 10.81 21.89 8.64
C GLU A 45 10.45 22.73 9.88
N ASN A 46 11.40 23.00 10.77
CA ASN A 46 11.20 23.89 11.91
C ASN A 46 10.94 25.36 11.52
N GLN A 47 11.45 25.82 10.38
CA GLN A 47 11.20 27.20 9.94
C GLN A 47 9.80 27.38 9.35
N LYS A 48 9.10 26.29 9.03
CA LYS A 48 7.77 26.35 8.42
C LYS A 48 6.69 26.64 9.47
N PRO A 49 5.66 27.44 9.11
CA PRO A 49 4.49 27.61 9.94
C PRO A 49 3.63 26.33 9.97
N LEU A 50 2.89 26.12 11.06
CA LEU A 50 2.11 24.89 11.30
C LEU A 50 1.08 24.59 10.20
N TRP A 51 0.42 25.62 9.66
CA TRP A 51 -0.56 25.44 8.57
C TRP A 51 0.09 24.87 7.29
N GLN A 52 1.35 25.25 7.00
CA GLN A 52 2.07 24.75 5.84
C GLN A 52 2.40 23.26 6.03
N LEU A 53 2.84 22.86 7.24
CA LEU A 53 3.08 21.46 7.58
C LEU A 53 1.81 20.61 7.43
N LEU A 54 0.66 21.13 7.88
CA LEU A 54 -0.63 20.45 7.71
C LEU A 54 -1.01 20.27 6.24
N ILE A 55 -0.89 21.32 5.42
CA ILE A 55 -1.20 21.25 3.98
C ILE A 55 -0.28 20.25 3.29
N GLU A 56 1.02 20.27 3.57
CA GLU A 56 1.97 19.30 3.01
C GLU A 56 1.56 17.87 3.39
N LEU A 57 1.15 17.62 4.63
CA LEU A 57 0.68 16.31 5.10
C LEU A 57 -0.59 15.85 4.37
N PHE A 58 -1.54 16.75 4.12
CA PHE A 58 -2.73 16.47 3.31
C PHE A 58 -2.38 16.16 1.85
N LEU A 59 -1.47 16.92 1.25
CA LEU A 59 -0.98 16.65 -0.12
C LEU A 59 -0.29 15.29 -0.21
N TYR A 60 0.49 14.93 0.81
CA TYR A 60 1.10 13.60 0.92
C TYR A 60 0.05 12.49 1.02
N LEU A 61 -0.97 12.65 1.86
CA LEU A 61 -2.04 11.67 1.98
C LEU A 61 -2.83 11.52 0.67
N TRP A 62 -3.06 12.64 -0.04
CA TRP A 62 -3.67 12.64 -1.36
C TRP A 62 -2.81 11.89 -2.38
N PHE A 63 -1.50 12.14 -2.40
CA PHE A 63 -0.55 11.41 -3.24
C PHE A 63 -0.56 9.90 -2.92
N ILE A 64 -0.53 9.51 -1.65
CA ILE A 64 -0.66 8.11 -1.22
C ILE A 64 -1.95 7.49 -1.78
N GLY A 65 -3.07 8.21 -1.72
CA GLY A 65 -4.35 7.78 -2.30
C GLY A 65 -4.27 7.49 -3.81
N ILE A 66 -3.59 8.35 -4.57
CA ILE A 66 -3.34 8.14 -6.02
C ILE A 66 -2.49 6.89 -6.24
N VAL A 67 -1.40 6.72 -5.49
CA VAL A 67 -0.51 5.55 -5.61
C VAL A 67 -1.28 4.26 -5.32
N VAL A 68 -2.08 4.22 -4.25
CA VAL A 68 -2.93 3.07 -3.92
C VAL A 68 -3.90 2.74 -5.05
N TYR A 69 -4.54 3.76 -5.64
CA TYR A 69 -5.43 3.57 -6.77
C TYR A 69 -4.70 2.95 -7.98
N VAL A 70 -3.53 3.48 -8.34
CA VAL A 70 -2.74 2.95 -9.46
C VAL A 70 -2.31 1.51 -9.20
N VAL A 71 -1.75 1.22 -8.03
CA VAL A 71 -1.27 -0.12 -7.68
C VAL A 71 -2.40 -1.13 -7.66
N ARG A 72 -3.59 -0.76 -7.15
CA ARG A 72 -4.78 -1.62 -7.19
C ARG A 72 -5.12 -2.04 -8.63
N ASN A 73 -5.11 -1.11 -9.57
CA ASN A 73 -5.41 -1.41 -10.98
C ASN A 73 -4.31 -2.28 -11.61
N VAL A 74 -3.04 -2.06 -11.28
CA VAL A 74 -1.92 -2.88 -11.78
C VAL A 74 -2.00 -4.31 -11.23
N VAL A 75 -2.21 -4.47 -9.92
CA VAL A 75 -2.25 -5.79 -9.28
C VAL A 75 -3.46 -6.61 -9.75
N GLN A 76 -4.60 -5.96 -10.05
CA GLN A 76 -5.76 -6.62 -10.66
C GLN A 76 -5.51 -7.21 -12.04
N MET A 77 -4.44 -6.82 -12.74
CA MET A 77 -4.06 -7.40 -14.04
C MET A 77 -3.21 -8.66 -13.89
N ILE A 78 -2.72 -8.97 -12.69
CA ILE A 78 -1.84 -10.12 -12.46
C ILE A 78 -2.71 -11.38 -12.30
N PRO A 79 -2.62 -12.36 -13.21
CA PRO A 79 -3.42 -13.57 -13.11
C PRO A 79 -2.89 -14.49 -12.00
N PHE A 80 -3.81 -15.08 -11.24
CA PHE A 80 -3.47 -16.14 -10.29
C PHE A 80 -3.32 -17.50 -11.01
N PRO A 81 -2.27 -18.30 -10.71
CA PRO A 81 -2.01 -19.56 -11.43
C PRO A 81 -3.14 -20.60 -11.40
N PHE A 82 -3.98 -20.59 -10.35
CA PHE A 82 -5.12 -21.51 -10.23
C PHE A 82 -6.47 -20.84 -10.58
N HIS A 83 -6.44 -19.71 -11.29
CA HIS A 83 -7.64 -19.09 -11.81
C HIS A 83 -8.40 -20.04 -12.74
N GLY A 84 -9.73 -20.13 -12.61
CA GLY A 84 -10.60 -21.02 -13.39
C GLY A 84 -10.64 -22.48 -12.92
N VAL A 85 -9.73 -22.89 -12.03
CA VAL A 85 -9.68 -24.27 -11.51
C VAL A 85 -10.89 -24.53 -10.60
N TYR A 86 -11.68 -25.57 -10.91
CA TYR A 86 -12.97 -25.87 -10.24
C TYR A 86 -13.97 -24.68 -10.21
N GLY A 87 -13.90 -23.77 -11.19
CA GLY A 87 -14.75 -22.58 -11.23
C GLY A 87 -14.33 -21.47 -10.25
N TYR A 88 -13.11 -21.54 -9.72
CA TYR A 88 -12.56 -20.50 -8.86
C TYR A 88 -12.27 -19.20 -9.64
N ASP A 89 -12.73 -18.07 -9.10
CA ASP A 89 -12.56 -16.74 -9.70
C ASP A 89 -11.73 -15.82 -8.80
N HIS A 90 -10.44 -15.71 -9.14
CA HIS A 90 -9.45 -14.80 -8.53
C HIS A 90 -9.94 -13.34 -8.46
N PHE A 91 -10.62 -12.85 -9.50
CA PHE A 91 -10.99 -11.44 -9.60
C PHE A 91 -12.10 -11.04 -8.63
N ARG A 92 -12.77 -12.02 -8.00
CA ARG A 92 -13.79 -11.81 -6.97
C ARG A 92 -13.23 -11.80 -5.55
N VAL A 93 -11.93 -11.99 -5.38
CA VAL A 93 -11.28 -12.01 -4.06
C VAL A 93 -11.22 -10.58 -3.50
N LYS A 94 -11.72 -10.39 -2.27
CA LYS A 94 -11.84 -9.05 -1.65
C LYS A 94 -10.49 -8.41 -1.39
N GLU A 95 -9.51 -9.25 -1.08
CA GLU A 95 -8.12 -8.88 -0.82
C GLU A 95 -7.48 -8.26 -2.06
N LEU A 96 -7.82 -8.75 -3.26
CA LEU A 96 -7.40 -8.16 -4.54
C LEU A 96 -8.00 -6.76 -4.72
N ILE A 97 -9.26 -6.56 -4.33
CA ILE A 97 -9.98 -5.30 -4.55
C ILE A 97 -9.53 -4.21 -3.59
N ASN A 98 -9.34 -4.52 -2.30
CA ASN A 98 -9.18 -3.46 -1.29
C ASN A 98 -7.75 -2.92 -1.17
N ALA A 99 -6.72 -3.68 -1.58
CA ALA A 99 -5.31 -3.28 -1.52
C ALA A 99 -4.83 -2.84 -0.11
N VAL A 100 -5.50 -3.31 0.96
CA VAL A 100 -5.20 -2.89 2.36
C VAL A 100 -3.77 -3.22 2.75
N ILE A 101 -3.30 -4.43 2.39
CA ILE A 101 -1.93 -4.86 2.68
C ILE A 101 -0.92 -3.92 2.04
N PHE A 102 -1.17 -3.47 0.80
CA PHE A 102 -0.31 -2.50 0.14
C PHE A 102 -0.31 -1.18 0.89
N PHE A 103 -1.48 -0.61 1.21
CA PHE A 103 -1.57 0.67 1.91
C PHE A 103 -0.82 0.65 3.25
N VAL A 104 -1.05 -0.38 4.07
CA VAL A 104 -0.37 -0.53 5.36
C VAL A 104 1.13 -0.67 5.18
N THR A 105 1.59 -1.52 4.25
CA THR A 105 3.02 -1.74 4.00
C THR A 105 3.67 -0.47 3.46
N PHE A 106 3.05 0.19 2.49
CA PHE A 106 3.55 1.42 1.88
C PHE A 106 3.72 2.53 2.94
N LEU A 107 2.71 2.79 3.75
CA LEU A 107 2.80 3.78 4.84
C LEU A 107 3.82 3.38 5.92
N HIS A 108 3.93 2.09 6.23
CA HIS A 108 4.84 1.62 7.26
C HIS A 108 6.31 1.76 6.85
N PHE A 109 6.62 1.60 5.56
CA PHE A 109 7.99 1.72 5.05
C PHE A 109 8.33 3.11 4.48
N GLN A 110 7.39 4.05 4.46
CA GLN A 110 7.61 5.40 3.98
C GLN A 110 8.15 6.29 5.11
N GLU A 111 9.47 6.31 5.27
CA GLU A 111 10.17 6.98 6.37
C GLU A 111 9.95 8.49 6.37
N TYR A 112 9.98 9.14 5.20
CA TYR A 112 9.85 10.59 5.10
C TYR A 112 8.52 11.07 5.69
N TYR A 113 7.44 10.37 5.33
CA TYR A 113 6.08 10.69 5.80
C TYR A 113 5.95 10.48 7.31
N GLN A 114 6.52 9.39 7.85
CA GLN A 114 6.52 9.13 9.29
C GLN A 114 7.29 10.18 10.09
N LYS A 115 8.46 10.60 9.59
CA LYS A 115 9.25 11.67 10.23
C LYS A 115 8.49 12.99 10.23
N LYS A 116 7.82 13.33 9.11
CA LYS A 116 6.97 14.53 9.01
C LYS A 116 5.78 14.52 9.98
N ILE A 117 5.06 13.39 10.08
CA ILE A 117 3.99 13.23 11.08
C ILE A 117 4.54 13.46 12.49
N ARG A 118 5.65 12.78 12.84
CA ARG A 118 6.25 12.87 14.17
C ARG A 118 6.65 14.31 14.51
N HIS A 119 7.26 15.02 13.57
CA HIS A 119 7.63 16.41 13.72
C HIS A 119 6.42 17.33 13.96
N LEU A 120 5.32 17.11 13.24
CA LEU A 120 4.09 17.86 13.44
C LEU A 120 3.50 17.61 14.84
N PHE A 121 3.47 16.35 15.30
CA PHE A 121 2.98 15.99 16.64
C PHE A 121 3.79 16.64 17.76
N THR A 122 5.11 16.81 17.60
CA THR A 122 5.93 17.50 18.60
C THR A 122 5.70 19.02 18.67
N ARG A 123 4.98 19.59 17.69
CA ARG A 123 4.69 21.03 17.58
C ARG A 123 3.27 21.42 18.00
N LEU A 124 2.41 20.42 18.22
CA LEU A 124 1.04 20.58 18.73
C LEU A 124 1.06 20.50 20.27
#